data_AF-A0A9D3Z7Y1-F1
#
_entry.id   AF-A0A9D3Z7Y1-F1
#
_cell.length_a   1.000
_cell.length_b   1.000
_cell.length_c   1.000
_cell.angle_alpha   90.00
_cell.angle_beta   90.00
_cell.angle_gamma   90.00
#
_symmetry.space_group_name_H-M   'P 1'
#
loop_
_entity.id
_entity.type
_entity.pdbx_description
1 polymer ?
#
loop_
_entity_poly.entity_id
_entity_poly.type
_entity_poly.pdbx_seq_one_letter_code
_entity_poly.pdbx_strand_id
1 'polypeptide(L)'
;MRLYANLFRSFFDASISSIVLHLDDLLHKPENADVEAILMVGCYSESPLLQQTIRKKFNDLKVVIPNEAGLAVLKGAVIYGHDSTVIRERVAKYTYGTDIEGEEISPGLFTDHRFDTLIANGQTLVVGEPQQEKTYQPVKIDQKALDFDIYVTRDKKPYIRY
;
A
#
# COMPACT_ATOMS: atom_id res chain seq x y z
N MET A 1 37.11 4.39 -24.57
CA MET A 1 35.94 3.79 -25.24
C MET A 1 34.92 4.89 -25.51
N ARG A 2 34.46 5.08 -26.76
CA ARG A 2 33.39 6.04 -27.11
C ARG A 2 32.10 5.27 -27.39
N LEU A 3 31.01 5.63 -26.72
CA LEU A 3 29.68 5.07 -26.95
C LEU A 3 28.87 6.01 -27.84
N TYR A 4 28.21 5.47 -28.86
CA TYR A 4 27.28 6.24 -29.68
C TYR A 4 25.99 6.53 -28.91
N ALA A 5 25.42 7.72 -29.09
CA ALA A 5 24.26 8.17 -28.31
C ALA A 5 23.02 7.27 -28.48
N ASN A 6 22.81 6.71 -29.68
CA ASN A 6 21.73 5.75 -29.95
C ASN A 6 21.93 4.43 -29.21
N LEU A 7 23.15 3.89 -29.22
CA LEU A 7 23.47 2.66 -28.50
C LEU A 7 23.29 2.85 -26.98
N PHE A 8 23.73 3.99 -26.43
CA PHE A 8 23.53 4.29 -25.02
C PHE A 8 22.04 4.39 -24.65
N ARG A 9 21.22 5.03 -25.50
CA ARG A 9 19.76 5.11 -25.31
C ARG A 9 19.12 3.72 -25.27
N SER A 10 19.54 2.82 -26.16
CA SER A 10 18.95 1.47 -26.23
C SER A 10 19.09 0.64 -24.97
N PHE A 11 20.05 0.96 -24.10
CA PHE A 11 20.20 0.27 -22.81
C PHE A 11 19.02 0.53 -21.87
N PHE A 12 18.27 1.62 -22.07
CA PHE A 12 17.15 2.00 -21.23
C PHE A 12 15.80 1.60 -21.81
N ASP A 13 15.72 1.21 -23.09
CA ASP A 13 14.46 0.95 -23.79
C ASP A 13 13.59 -0.08 -23.06
N ALA A 14 14.18 -1.18 -22.61
CA ALA A 14 13.45 -2.23 -21.87
C ALA A 14 12.85 -1.69 -20.55
N SER A 15 13.62 -0.91 -19.81
CA SER A 15 13.17 -0.33 -18.53
C SER A 15 12.07 0.73 -18.72
N ILE A 16 12.23 1.63 -19.71
CA ILE A 16 11.24 2.67 -20.02
C ILE A 16 9.95 2.02 -20.51
N SER A 17 10.05 1.03 -21.41
CA SER A 17 8.88 0.31 -21.94
C SER A 17 8.10 -0.39 -20.83
N SER A 18 8.82 -1.02 -19.89
CA SER A 18 8.19 -1.68 -18.73
C SER A 18 7.44 -0.69 -17.83
N ILE A 19 8.01 0.51 -17.59
CA ILE A 19 7.34 1.58 -16.83
C ILE A 19 6.09 2.06 -17.57
N VAL A 20 6.19 2.28 -18.88
CA VAL A 20 5.06 2.72 -19.70
C VAL A 20 3.92 1.72 -19.66
N LEU A 21 4.21 0.43 -19.88
CA LEU A 21 3.20 -0.63 -19.83
C LEU A 21 2.55 -0.72 -18.46
N HIS A 22 3.35 -0.64 -17.39
CA HIS A 22 2.82 -0.69 -16.04
C HIS A 22 1.90 0.50 -15.71
N LEU A 23 2.25 1.71 -16.15
CA LEU A 23 1.39 2.88 -15.99
C LEU A 23 0.10 2.75 -16.80
N ASP A 24 0.19 2.24 -18.04
CA ASP A 24 -0.97 1.96 -18.88
C ASP A 24 -1.92 0.98 -18.18
N ASP A 25 -1.40 -0.15 -17.66
CA ASP A 25 -2.17 -1.14 -16.91
C ASP A 25 -2.84 -0.54 -15.67
N LEU A 26 -2.15 0.34 -14.93
CA LEU A 26 -2.71 0.98 -13.74
C LEU A 26 -3.83 1.97 -14.09
N LEU A 27 -3.66 2.78 -15.13
CA LEU A 27 -4.62 3.80 -15.53
C LEU A 27 -5.89 3.20 -16.16
N HIS A 28 -5.81 2.00 -16.73
CA HIS A 28 -6.99 1.29 -17.24
C HIS A 28 -7.82 0.60 -16.14
N LYS A 29 -7.37 0.61 -14.87
CA LYS A 29 -8.15 0.05 -13.78
C LYS A 29 -9.34 0.96 -13.44
N PRO A 30 -10.56 0.41 -13.25
CA PRO A 30 -11.75 1.20 -12.94
C PRO A 30 -11.57 2.09 -11.70
N GLU A 31 -10.82 1.64 -10.70
CA GLU A 31 -10.54 2.40 -9.47
C GLU A 31 -9.62 3.61 -9.68
N ASN A 32 -9.00 3.77 -10.85
CA ASN A 32 -8.09 4.87 -11.19
C ASN A 32 -8.62 5.73 -12.35
N ALA A 33 -9.91 5.60 -12.70
CA ALA A 33 -10.51 6.29 -13.85
C ALA A 33 -10.53 7.83 -13.72
N ASP A 34 -10.40 8.35 -12.50
CA ASP A 34 -10.40 9.76 -12.14
C ASP A 34 -8.99 10.34 -11.95
N VAL A 35 -7.93 9.59 -12.25
CA VAL A 35 -6.55 10.09 -12.14
C VAL A 35 -6.30 11.20 -13.16
N GLU A 36 -5.92 12.39 -12.67
CA GLU A 36 -5.66 13.57 -13.51
C GLU A 36 -4.16 13.87 -13.72
N ALA A 37 -3.29 13.27 -12.90
CA ALA A 37 -1.88 13.63 -12.85
C ALA A 37 -0.95 12.45 -12.54
N ILE A 38 0.25 12.50 -13.10
CA ILE A 38 1.36 11.60 -12.80
C ILE A 38 2.45 12.40 -12.10
N LEU A 39 2.74 12.07 -10.85
CA LEU A 39 3.87 12.63 -10.10
C LEU A 39 5.08 11.70 -10.19
N MET A 40 6.13 12.14 -10.89
CA MET A 40 7.35 11.36 -11.10
C MET A 40 8.41 11.73 -10.06
N VAL A 41 8.73 10.81 -9.14
CA VAL A 41 9.75 10.98 -8.08
C VAL A 41 10.86 9.92 -8.18
N GLY A 42 11.97 10.13 -7.46
CA GLY A 42 13.16 9.27 -7.49
C GLY A 42 14.14 9.63 -8.61
N CYS A 43 15.37 9.13 -8.51
CA CYS A 43 16.47 9.56 -9.40
C CYS A 43 16.19 9.31 -10.89
N TYR A 44 15.48 8.22 -11.21
CA TYR A 44 15.20 7.90 -12.61
C TYR A 44 14.18 8.85 -13.25
N SER A 45 13.35 9.51 -12.43
CA SER A 45 12.43 10.55 -12.87
C SER A 45 13.13 11.81 -13.38
N GLU A 46 14.44 11.97 -13.12
CA GLU A 46 15.27 13.03 -13.68
C GLU A 46 15.81 12.71 -15.09
N SER A 47 15.61 11.47 -15.57
CA SER A 47 16.05 11.05 -16.90
C SER A 47 15.25 11.77 -18.00
N PRO A 48 15.90 12.55 -18.89
CA PRO A 48 15.20 13.20 -20.00
C PRO A 48 14.50 12.21 -20.94
N LEU A 49 15.06 11.02 -21.12
CA LEU A 49 14.47 9.96 -21.94
C LEU A 49 13.14 9.48 -21.36
N LEU A 50 13.12 9.23 -20.05
CA LEU A 50 11.90 8.78 -19.37
C LEU A 50 10.85 9.88 -19.38
N GLN A 51 11.22 11.10 -18.99
CA GLN A 51 10.30 12.24 -18.96
C GLN A 51 9.64 12.49 -20.31
N GLN A 52 10.43 12.51 -21.39
CA GLN A 52 9.91 12.69 -22.76
C GLN A 52 8.95 11.56 -23.15
N THR A 53 9.28 10.32 -22.80
CA THR A 53 8.45 9.16 -23.15
C THR A 53 7.12 9.18 -22.41
N ILE A 54 7.14 9.42 -21.09
CA ILE A 54 5.93 9.51 -20.25
C ILE A 54 5.03 10.67 -20.70
N ARG A 55 5.60 11.87 -20.90
CA ARG A 55 4.83 13.03 -21.39
C ARG A 55 4.20 12.80 -22.75
N LYS A 56 4.90 12.09 -23.65
CA LYS A 56 4.37 11.79 -24.98
C LYS A 56 3.22 10.77 -24.94
N LYS A 57 3.39 9.70 -24.18
CA LYS A 57 2.42 8.60 -24.09
C LYS A 57 1.17 8.97 -23.30
N PHE A 58 1.33 9.71 -22.20
CA PHE A 58 0.24 10.12 -21.31
C PHE A 58 0.02 11.64 -21.40
N ASN A 59 -0.16 12.14 -22.63
CA ASN A 59 -0.26 13.58 -22.89
C ASN A 59 -1.57 14.22 -22.39
N ASP A 60 -2.60 13.41 -22.17
CA ASP A 60 -3.87 13.83 -21.57
C ASP A 60 -3.78 14.04 -20.05
N LEU A 61 -2.70 13.55 -19.41
CA LEU A 61 -2.49 13.66 -17.96
C LEU A 61 -1.44 14.72 -17.63
N LYS A 62 -1.62 15.39 -16.49
CA LYS A 62 -0.62 16.34 -15.99
C LYS A 62 0.60 15.60 -15.45
N VAL A 63 1.70 15.61 -16.18
CA VAL A 63 2.98 15.05 -15.70
C VAL A 63 3.77 16.10 -14.90
N VAL A 64 3.90 15.86 -13.59
CA VAL A 64 4.63 16.69 -12.63
C VAL A 64 5.93 15.99 -12.23
N ILE A 65 7.04 16.71 -12.34
CA ILE A 65 8.35 16.25 -11.87
C ILE A 65 8.86 17.32 -10.90
N PRO A 66 9.02 17.01 -9.60
CA PRO A 66 9.55 17.96 -8.64
C PRO A 66 10.99 18.37 -8.95
N ASN A 67 11.38 19.56 -8.51
CA ASN A 67 12.80 19.93 -8.45
C ASN A 67 13.52 18.95 -7.52
N GLU A 68 14.67 18.44 -7.96
CA GLU A 68 15.43 17.39 -7.26
C GLU A 68 14.53 16.16 -6.98
N ALA A 69 13.93 15.61 -8.04
CA ALA A 69 13.04 14.45 -7.94
C ALA A 69 13.71 13.26 -7.23
N GLY A 70 15.04 13.11 -7.36
CA GLY A 70 15.83 12.13 -6.61
C GLY A 70 15.77 12.29 -5.09
N LEU A 71 15.55 13.51 -4.58
CA LEU A 71 15.46 13.83 -3.16
C LEU A 71 14.01 14.01 -2.67
N ALA A 72 13.02 14.04 -3.56
CA ALA A 72 11.63 14.35 -3.21
C ALA A 72 11.08 13.44 -2.09
N VAL A 73 11.36 12.13 -2.14
CA VAL A 73 10.93 11.18 -1.12
C VAL A 73 11.59 11.45 0.23
N LEU A 74 12.91 11.70 0.24
CA LEU A 74 13.66 12.02 1.45
C LEU A 74 13.16 13.32 2.08
N LYS A 75 12.97 14.38 1.27
CA LYS A 75 12.45 15.67 1.74
C LYS A 75 11.06 15.50 2.37
N GLY A 76 10.18 14.73 1.73
CA GLY A 76 8.86 14.38 2.28
C GLY A 76 8.95 13.64 3.61
N ALA A 77 9.87 12.68 3.74
CA ALA A 77 10.09 11.95 4.99
C ALA A 77 10.57 12.86 6.13
N VAL A 78 11.47 13.81 5.84
CA VAL A 78 11.95 14.79 6.82
C VAL A 78 10.80 15.70 7.27
N ILE A 79 9.99 16.22 6.33
CA ILE A 79 8.82 17.02 6.66
C ILE A 79 7.86 16.24 7.56
N TYR A 80 7.55 14.99 7.21
CA TYR A 80 6.69 14.12 8.02
C TYR A 80 7.29 13.83 9.41
N GLY A 81 8.61 13.70 9.53
CA GLY A 81 9.28 13.51 10.82
C GLY A 81 9.17 14.73 11.74
N HIS A 82 9.17 15.95 11.18
CA HIS A 82 8.98 17.19 11.93
C HIS A 82 7.51 17.47 12.27
N ASP A 83 6.62 17.19 11.34
CA ASP A 83 5.18 17.34 11.51
C ASP A 83 4.47 16.10 10.97
N SER A 84 4.12 15.18 11.87
CA SER A 84 3.41 13.96 11.49
C SER A 84 1.96 14.21 11.10
N THR A 85 1.41 15.41 11.37
CA THR A 85 0.03 15.77 11.03
C THR A 85 -0.18 16.04 9.55
N VAL A 86 0.90 16.14 8.77
CA VAL A 86 0.84 16.31 7.30
C VAL A 86 0.21 15.11 6.59
N ILE A 87 0.23 13.91 7.20
CA ILE A 87 -0.48 12.73 6.70
C ILE A 87 -1.71 12.51 7.58
N ARG A 88 -2.90 12.70 7.01
CA ARG A 88 -4.18 12.52 7.71
C ARG A 88 -4.69 11.09 7.65
N GLU A 89 -4.47 10.43 6.52
CA GLU A 89 -5.04 9.13 6.24
C GLU A 89 -4.02 8.19 5.58
N ARG A 90 -4.22 6.89 5.78
CA ARG A 90 -3.41 5.84 5.15
C ARG A 90 -4.30 4.70 4.72
N VAL A 91 -4.03 4.09 3.57
CA VAL A 91 -4.72 2.87 3.15
C VAL A 91 -3.96 1.65 3.66
N ALA A 92 -4.63 0.77 4.39
CA ALA A 92 -4.06 -0.45 4.92
C ALA A 92 -3.65 -1.39 3.77
N LYS A 93 -2.37 -1.80 3.75
CA LYS A 93 -1.83 -2.70 2.70
C LYS A 93 -2.21 -4.17 2.91
N TYR A 94 -2.54 -4.53 4.15
CA TYR A 94 -2.82 -5.89 4.58
C TYR A 94 -4.07 -5.88 5.45
N THR A 95 -4.66 -7.06 5.57
CA THR A 95 -5.68 -7.33 6.59
C THR A 95 -4.95 -7.75 7.86
N TYR A 96 -5.29 -7.09 8.97
CA TYR A 96 -4.79 -7.38 10.31
C TYR A 96 -5.94 -7.89 11.17
N GLY A 97 -5.66 -8.87 12.00
CA GLY A 97 -6.66 -9.45 12.88
C GLY A 97 -6.04 -10.32 13.96
N THR A 98 -6.89 -10.82 14.84
CA THR A 98 -6.52 -11.75 15.91
C THR A 98 -7.23 -13.08 15.69
N ASP A 99 -6.69 -14.16 16.24
CA ASP A 99 -7.47 -15.37 16.41
C ASP A 99 -8.46 -15.17 17.56
N ILE A 100 -9.64 -15.74 17.40
CA ILE A 100 -10.62 -15.89 18.47
C ILE A 100 -11.02 -17.36 18.55
N GLU A 101 -11.33 -17.80 19.78
CA GLU A 101 -11.97 -19.09 20.00
C GLU A 101 -13.27 -19.18 19.20
N GLY A 102 -13.56 -20.41 18.77
CA GLY A 102 -14.79 -20.71 18.07
C GLY A 102 -16.04 -20.49 18.91
N GLU A 103 -17.20 -20.60 18.28
CA GLU A 103 -18.47 -20.60 19.00
C GLU A 103 -18.61 -21.93 19.76
N GLU A 104 -19.07 -21.87 21.02
CA GLU A 104 -19.37 -23.07 21.80
C GLU A 104 -20.65 -23.72 21.24
N ILE A 105 -20.53 -24.92 20.68
CA ILE A 105 -21.66 -25.69 20.15
C ILE A 105 -22.31 -26.51 21.26
N SER A 106 -21.51 -27.01 22.20
CA SER A 106 -21.95 -27.73 23.40
C SER A 106 -20.91 -27.59 24.51
N PRO A 107 -21.24 -27.88 25.79
CA PRO A 107 -20.32 -27.66 26.91
C PRO A 107 -18.93 -28.26 26.69
N GLY A 108 -17.94 -27.41 26.46
CA GLY A 108 -16.54 -27.81 26.18
C GLY A 108 -16.22 -28.21 24.74
N LEU A 109 -17.15 -28.04 23.79
CA LEU A 109 -16.95 -28.26 22.35
C LEU A 109 -17.11 -26.94 21.58
N PHE A 110 -16.01 -26.47 21.01
CA PHE A 110 -15.93 -25.22 20.25
C PHE A 110 -15.72 -25.51 18.76
N THR A 111 -16.15 -24.59 17.89
CA THR A 111 -15.72 -24.59 16.48
C THR A 111 -14.23 -24.28 16.37
N ASP A 112 -13.64 -24.50 15.19
CA ASP A 112 -12.28 -24.05 14.90
C ASP A 112 -12.11 -22.54 15.16
N HIS A 113 -10.89 -22.15 15.51
CA HIS A 113 -10.52 -20.74 15.68
C HIS A 113 -10.86 -19.93 14.44
N ARG A 114 -11.33 -18.70 14.67
CA ARG A 114 -11.73 -17.79 13.59
C ARG A 114 -10.77 -16.61 13.55
N PHE A 115 -10.50 -16.12 12.34
CA PHE A 115 -9.80 -14.85 12.17
C PHE A 115 -10.79 -13.71 12.37
N ASP A 116 -10.57 -12.93 13.42
CA ASP A 116 -11.34 -11.73 13.67
C ASP A 116 -10.61 -10.50 13.11
N THR A 117 -11.11 -9.97 11.99
CA THR A 117 -10.50 -8.84 11.28
C THR A 117 -10.63 -7.55 12.05
N LEU A 118 -9.50 -6.96 12.45
CA LEU A 118 -9.41 -5.64 13.08
C LEU A 118 -9.31 -4.53 12.03
N ILE A 119 -8.52 -4.76 10.99
CA ILE A 119 -8.30 -3.82 9.88
C ILE A 119 -8.31 -4.61 8.58
N ALA A 120 -9.07 -4.17 7.58
CA ALA A 120 -9.12 -4.84 6.28
C ALA A 120 -8.11 -4.26 5.28
N ASN A 121 -7.56 -5.10 4.40
CA ASN A 121 -6.77 -4.63 3.25
C ASN A 121 -7.60 -3.68 2.36
N GLY A 122 -7.09 -2.48 2.15
CA GLY A 122 -7.75 -1.39 1.42
C GLY A 122 -8.58 -0.47 2.31
N GLN A 123 -8.66 -0.72 3.62
CA GLN A 123 -9.34 0.18 4.56
C GLN A 123 -8.53 1.48 4.73
N THR A 124 -9.20 2.63 4.64
CA THR A 124 -8.63 3.94 4.97
C THR A 124 -8.58 4.11 6.49
N LEU A 125 -7.42 4.49 7.01
CA LEU A 125 -7.12 4.67 8.42
C LEU A 125 -6.82 6.14 8.70
N VAL A 126 -7.62 6.76 9.57
CA VAL A 126 -7.41 8.16 10.00
C VAL A 126 -6.39 8.20 11.14
N VAL A 127 -5.32 8.97 10.97
CA VAL A 127 -4.23 9.05 11.96
C VAL A 127 -4.73 9.71 13.24
N GLY A 128 -4.53 9.03 14.38
CA GLY A 128 -4.91 9.53 15.70
C GLY A 128 -6.33 9.18 16.13
N GLU A 129 -7.12 8.51 15.27
CA GLU A 129 -8.46 8.06 15.60
C GLU A 129 -8.51 6.54 15.81
N PRO A 130 -9.27 6.03 16.80
CA PRO A 130 -9.58 4.62 16.89
C PRO A 130 -10.36 4.15 15.65
N GLN A 131 -9.86 3.13 14.97
CA GLN A 131 -10.44 2.64 13.71
C GLN A 131 -11.63 1.71 13.94
N GLN A 132 -11.56 0.94 15.03
CA GLN A 132 -12.59 0.01 15.42
C GLN A 132 -12.54 -0.21 16.93
N GLU A 133 -13.70 -0.31 17.55
CA GLU A 133 -13.85 -0.76 18.93
C GLU A 133 -14.39 -2.18 18.90
N LYS A 134 -13.69 -3.10 19.59
CA LYS A 134 -14.13 -4.49 19.76
C LYS A 134 -14.00 -4.90 21.21
N THR A 135 -14.95 -5.73 21.64
CA THR A 135 -14.98 -6.29 22.99
C THR A 135 -14.78 -7.80 22.91
N TYR A 136 -13.81 -8.30 23.68
CA TYR A 136 -13.54 -9.72 23.83
C TYR A 136 -13.80 -10.13 25.28
N GLN A 137 -14.27 -11.36 25.48
CA GLN A 137 -14.58 -11.88 26.81
C GLN A 137 -13.71 -13.10 27.13
N PRO A 138 -13.37 -13.32 28.41
CA PRO A 138 -12.72 -14.55 28.82
C PRO A 138 -13.59 -15.76 28.49
N VAL A 139 -12.96 -16.83 28.03
CA VAL A 139 -13.64 -18.07 27.64
C VAL A 139 -13.93 -18.92 28.88
N LYS A 140 -13.07 -18.83 29.91
CA LYS A 140 -13.25 -19.53 31.19
C LYS A 140 -13.54 -18.55 32.32
N ILE A 141 -14.39 -18.97 33.26
CA ILE A 141 -14.81 -18.17 34.43
C ILE A 141 -13.62 -17.74 35.31
N ASP A 142 -12.58 -18.57 35.39
CA ASP A 142 -11.39 -18.33 36.21
C ASP A 142 -10.19 -17.77 35.42
N GLN A 143 -10.39 -17.44 34.13
CA GLN A 143 -9.35 -16.88 33.27
C GLN A 143 -8.94 -15.47 33.75
N LYS A 144 -7.65 -15.31 34.08
CA LYS A 144 -7.09 -14.06 34.62
C LYS A 144 -6.32 -13.22 33.60
N ALA A 145 -6.17 -13.72 32.38
CA ALA A 145 -5.45 -13.04 31.31
C ALA A 145 -6.11 -13.33 29.95
N LEU A 146 -6.06 -12.37 29.06
CA LEU A 146 -6.40 -12.49 27.64
C LEU A 146 -5.10 -12.23 26.87
N ASP A 147 -4.80 -13.09 25.91
CA ASP A 147 -3.69 -12.92 24.99
C ASP A 147 -4.25 -12.66 23.59
N PHE A 148 -3.54 -11.85 22.81
CA PHE A 148 -3.94 -11.44 21.48
C PHE A 148 -2.75 -11.54 20.54
N ASP A 149 -2.73 -12.60 19.74
CA ASP A 149 -1.78 -12.71 18.63
C ASP A 149 -2.28 -11.90 17.44
N ILE A 150 -1.46 -10.95 16.97
CA ILE A 150 -1.81 -10.14 15.80
C ILE A 150 -1.25 -10.78 14.54
N TYR A 151 -2.14 -11.22 13.67
CA TYR A 151 -1.84 -11.83 12.39
C TYR A 151 -1.98 -10.83 11.25
N VAL A 152 -1.26 -11.10 10.16
CA VAL A 152 -1.25 -10.29 8.94
C VAL A 152 -1.45 -11.17 7.70
N THR A 153 -2.31 -10.74 6.78
CA THR A 153 -2.57 -11.44 5.52
C THR A 153 -2.87 -10.48 4.37
N ARG A 154 -2.64 -10.93 3.13
CA ARG A 154 -3.03 -10.17 1.93
C ARG A 154 -4.51 -10.35 1.59
N ASP A 155 -5.15 -11.39 2.12
CA ASP A 155 -6.54 -11.70 1.83
C ASP A 155 -7.48 -10.66 2.46
N LYS A 156 -8.43 -10.14 1.69
CA LYS A 156 -9.43 -9.19 2.21
C LYS A 156 -10.41 -9.83 3.19
N LYS A 157 -10.62 -11.15 3.06
CA LYS A 157 -11.51 -11.95 3.90
C LYS A 157 -10.83 -13.27 4.27
N PRO A 158 -9.86 -13.23 5.20
CA PRO A 158 -9.15 -14.42 5.59
C PRO A 158 -10.09 -15.39 6.32
N TYR A 159 -9.94 -16.67 5.98
CA TYR A 159 -10.41 -17.79 6.76
C TYR A 159 -9.16 -18.49 7.28
N ILE A 160 -8.97 -18.54 8.60
CA ILE A 160 -7.96 -19.45 9.14
C ILE A 160 -8.61 -20.83 9.26
N ARG A 161 -7.96 -21.84 8.66
CA ARG A 161 -8.08 -23.24 9.07
C ARG A 161 -6.78 -23.59 9.77
N TYR A 162 -6.86 -24.11 10.98
CA TYR A 162 -5.76 -24.85 11.61
C TYR A 162 -5.94 -26.35 11.32
#